data_AF-A0A848C0D4-F1
#
_entry.id   AF-A0A848C0D4-F1
#
_cell.length_a   1.000
_cell.length_b   1.000
_cell.length_c   1.000
_cell.angle_alpha   90.00
_cell.angle_beta   90.00
_cell.angle_gamma   90.00
#
_symmetry.space_group_name_H-M   'P 1'
#
loop_
_entity.id
_entity.type
_entity.pdbx_description
1 polymer ?
#
loop_
_entity_poly.entity_id
_entity_poly.type
_entity_poly.pdbx_seq_one_letter_code
_entity_poly.pdbx_strand_id
1 'polypeptide(L)'
;MNKNYFLLRPNPSQHNRMNEFLEESIIAVGWSDSGNLKQCNLKEKYDGMAHTNLNIFVNEMKEGDIVIIPNGDNIYFAQITSDYFYNDNIPLEDDYRNQRKVKFLDVKQRKDMPMEMRSILKTRHTSARLNKYSELIEKILKNEEIEDNSNKFETITLPLRPGKESVTITIPRDLTKQEAERLSNIIKTLYFKD
;
A
#
# COMPACT_ATOMS: atom_id res chain seq x y z
N MET A 1 -10.73 0.67 20.43
CA MET A 1 -9.41 1.24 20.05
C MET A 1 -9.38 1.40 18.55
N ASN A 2 -9.01 2.59 18.05
CA ASN A 2 -8.82 2.80 16.61
C ASN A 2 -7.45 2.21 16.22
N LYS A 3 -7.44 1.16 15.41
CA LYS A 3 -6.20 0.59 14.85
C LYS A 3 -5.69 1.50 13.73
N ASN A 4 -4.39 1.74 13.67
CA ASN A 4 -3.76 2.35 12.51
C ASN A 4 -3.19 1.29 11.57
N TYR A 5 -2.95 1.68 10.33
CA TYR A 5 -2.50 0.79 9.28
C TYR A 5 -1.26 1.37 8.64
N PHE A 6 -0.23 0.55 8.49
CA PHE A 6 1.04 0.99 7.95
C PHE A 6 1.54 0.02 6.88
N LEU A 7 2.26 0.56 5.91
CA LEU A 7 3.14 -0.20 5.03
C LEU A 7 4.51 -0.33 5.70
N LEU A 8 5.15 -1.48 5.62
CA LEU A 8 6.57 -1.64 5.92
C LEU A 8 7.23 -2.61 4.94
N ARG A 9 8.36 -2.24 4.32
CA ARG A 9 9.13 -3.14 3.47
C ARG A 9 10.18 -3.89 4.28
N PRO A 10 10.35 -5.20 4.09
CA PRO A 10 11.29 -6.01 4.85
C PRO A 10 12.71 -5.89 4.32
N ASN A 11 13.12 -4.72 3.79
CA ASN A 11 14.42 -4.56 3.12
C ASN A 11 15.37 -3.59 3.83
N PRO A 12 15.73 -3.78 5.12
CA PRO A 12 16.81 -3.01 5.74
C PRO A 12 18.10 -3.09 4.90
N SER A 13 18.74 -1.95 4.65
CA SER A 13 19.91 -1.83 3.75
C SER A 13 19.78 -2.56 2.40
N GLN A 14 18.56 -2.56 1.83
CA GLN A 14 18.23 -3.23 0.55
C GLN A 14 18.33 -4.76 0.58
N HIS A 15 18.53 -5.37 1.75
CA HIS A 15 18.56 -6.81 1.90
C HIS A 15 17.25 -7.29 2.51
N ASN A 16 16.63 -8.27 1.85
CA ASN A 16 15.33 -8.80 2.23
C ASN A 16 15.42 -9.69 3.47
N ARG A 17 14.90 -9.19 4.59
CA ARG A 17 14.89 -9.83 5.92
C ARG A 17 13.55 -10.49 6.27
N MET A 18 12.75 -10.84 5.27
CA MET A 18 11.42 -11.42 5.54
C MET A 18 11.51 -12.78 6.26
N ASN A 19 12.56 -13.58 6.00
CA ASN A 19 12.71 -14.88 6.67
C ASN A 19 12.90 -14.70 8.18
N GLU A 20 13.80 -13.80 8.57
CA GLU A 20 14.06 -13.41 9.95
C GLU A 20 12.81 -12.80 10.59
N PHE A 21 12.06 -11.99 9.85
CA PHE A 21 10.79 -11.42 10.34
C PHE A 21 9.80 -12.52 10.71
N LEU A 22 9.65 -13.54 9.86
CA LEU A 22 8.74 -14.67 10.09
C LEU A 22 9.23 -15.57 11.23
N GLU A 23 10.51 -15.95 11.23
CA GLU A 23 11.10 -16.86 12.21
C GLU A 23 11.11 -16.27 13.62
N GLU A 24 11.48 -14.99 13.75
CA GLU A 24 11.60 -14.31 15.04
C GLU A 24 10.32 -13.57 15.45
N SER A 25 9.29 -13.55 14.58
CA SER A 25 8.04 -12.79 14.80
C SER A 25 8.31 -11.30 15.05
N ILE A 26 9.12 -10.70 14.18
CA ILE A 26 9.52 -9.29 14.25
C ILE A 26 9.25 -8.54 12.94
N ILE A 27 9.33 -7.22 13.05
CA ILE A 27 9.58 -6.31 11.93
C ILE A 27 10.71 -5.37 12.30
N ALA A 28 11.46 -4.89 11.31
CA ALA A 28 12.61 -4.04 11.54
C ALA A 28 12.80 -2.97 10.46
N VAL A 29 13.57 -1.95 10.82
CA VAL A 29 14.19 -0.99 9.89
C VAL A 29 15.71 -1.02 10.06
N GLY A 30 16.43 -0.45 9.09
CA GLY A 30 17.88 -0.33 9.14
C GLY A 30 18.39 0.74 10.10
N TRP A 31 19.52 1.37 9.76
CA TRP A 31 20.20 2.38 10.58
C TRP A 31 20.65 1.84 11.94
N SER A 32 21.13 0.60 11.94
CA SER A 32 21.68 -0.06 13.13
C SER A 32 22.97 0.62 13.57
N ASP A 33 23.78 1.12 12.64
CA ASP A 33 24.97 1.95 12.87
C ASP A 33 24.70 3.22 13.68
N SER A 34 23.45 3.68 13.67
CA SER A 34 22.99 4.86 14.37
C SER A 34 22.53 4.59 15.79
N GLY A 35 22.64 3.34 16.24
CA GLY A 35 22.25 2.91 17.57
C GLY A 35 20.74 2.92 17.76
N ASN A 36 20.33 3.05 19.02
CA ASN A 36 18.92 3.13 19.39
C ASN A 36 18.28 4.42 18.86
N LEU A 37 17.47 4.29 17.82
CA LEU A 37 16.80 5.41 17.15
C LEU A 37 15.80 6.16 18.05
N LYS A 38 15.27 5.53 19.10
CA LYS A 38 14.40 6.21 20.08
C LYS A 38 15.19 7.15 21.00
N GLN A 39 16.50 6.98 21.10
CA GLN A 39 17.40 7.90 21.80
C GLN A 39 17.97 8.99 20.87
N CYS A 40 17.71 8.90 19.56
CA CYS A 40 18.17 9.87 18.57
C CYS A 40 17.14 10.98 18.33
N ASN A 41 17.59 12.21 18.15
CA ASN A 41 16.74 13.26 17.56
C ASN A 41 16.63 13.04 16.04
N LEU A 42 15.64 12.23 15.62
CA LEU A 42 15.45 11.85 14.22
C LEU A 42 15.27 13.03 13.27
N LYS A 43 14.74 14.16 13.77
CA LYS A 43 14.49 15.36 12.95
C LYS A 43 15.77 16.13 12.63
N GLU A 44 16.75 16.09 13.53
CA GLU A 44 18.04 16.74 13.32
C GLU A 44 19.00 15.84 12.54
N LYS A 45 18.92 14.51 12.75
CA LYS A 45 19.85 13.54 12.16
C LYS A 45 19.49 13.14 10.73
N TYR A 46 18.20 13.17 10.38
CA TYR A 46 17.72 12.75 9.06
C TYR A 46 16.75 13.78 8.50
N ASP A 47 16.70 13.87 7.18
CA ASP A 47 15.78 14.73 6.45
C ASP A 47 14.91 13.94 5.46
N GLY A 48 13.94 14.64 4.87
CA GLY A 48 13.09 14.14 3.79
C GLY A 48 12.45 12.77 4.06
N MET A 49 12.69 11.84 3.13
CA MET A 49 12.06 10.53 3.15
C MET A 49 12.63 9.62 4.23
N ALA A 50 13.93 9.72 4.53
CA ALA A 50 14.57 8.94 5.59
C ALA A 50 13.96 9.31 6.95
N HIS A 51 13.87 10.61 7.25
CA HIS A 51 13.19 11.10 8.45
C HIS A 51 11.75 10.59 8.55
N THR A 52 10.98 10.74 7.47
CA THR A 52 9.55 10.33 7.46
C THR A 52 9.39 8.84 7.73
N ASN A 53 10.17 7.98 7.07
CA ASN A 53 10.08 6.54 7.23
C ASN A 53 10.46 6.09 8.65
N LEU A 54 11.54 6.67 9.20
CA LEU A 54 12.02 6.36 10.54
C LEU A 54 11.06 6.87 11.61
N ASN A 55 10.50 8.08 11.46
CA ASN A 55 9.54 8.62 12.41
C ASN A 55 8.28 7.77 12.49
N ILE A 56 7.77 7.29 11.34
CA ILE A 56 6.62 6.37 11.31
C ILE A 56 6.92 5.11 12.13
N PHE A 57 8.06 4.46 11.89
CA PHE A 57 8.39 3.21 12.55
C PHE A 57 8.69 3.38 14.05
N VAL A 58 9.49 4.39 14.41
CA VAL A 58 9.99 4.56 15.78
C VAL A 58 8.94 5.21 16.68
N ASN A 59 8.22 6.22 16.20
CA ASN A 59 7.38 7.08 17.05
C ASN A 59 5.88 6.88 16.86
N GLU A 60 5.43 6.46 15.68
CA GLU A 60 3.99 6.44 15.36
C GLU A 60 3.34 5.06 15.47
N MET A 61 4.03 4.02 14.99
CA MET A 61 3.59 2.64 15.14
C MET A 61 3.50 2.26 16.63
N LYS A 62 2.40 1.62 17.04
CA LYS A 62 2.17 1.17 18.42
C LYS A 62 1.55 -0.22 18.46
N GLU A 63 1.57 -0.82 19.64
CA GLU A 63 0.88 -2.08 19.89
C GLU A 63 -0.59 -2.01 19.46
N GLY A 64 -1.05 -3.05 18.76
CA GLY A 64 -2.40 -3.15 18.22
C GLY A 64 -2.57 -2.67 16.77
N ASP A 65 -1.63 -1.87 16.25
CA ASP A 65 -1.64 -1.43 14.85
C ASP A 65 -1.35 -2.58 13.88
N ILE A 66 -1.80 -2.42 12.63
CA ILE A 66 -1.61 -3.39 11.55
C ILE A 66 -0.53 -2.92 10.59
N VAL A 67 0.41 -3.82 10.26
CA VAL A 67 1.48 -3.60 9.30
C VAL A 67 1.28 -4.53 8.11
N ILE A 68 1.32 -3.95 6.92
CA ILE A 68 1.23 -4.61 5.63
C ILE A 68 2.64 -4.67 5.05
N ILE A 69 3.11 -5.89 4.77
CA ILE A 69 4.50 -6.17 4.41
C ILE A 69 4.53 -6.82 3.03
N PRO A 70 4.69 -6.05 1.94
CA PRO A 70 4.81 -6.61 0.61
C PRO A 70 6.20 -7.23 0.41
N ASN A 71 6.23 -8.51 0.06
CA ASN A 71 7.44 -9.24 -0.30
C ASN A 71 7.20 -10.05 -1.59
N GLY A 72 7.61 -9.50 -2.73
CA GLY A 72 7.30 -10.08 -4.05
C GLY A 72 5.79 -10.18 -4.29
N ASP A 73 5.33 -11.39 -4.58
CA ASP A 73 3.91 -11.72 -4.77
C ASP A 73 3.18 -11.97 -3.45
N ASN A 74 3.89 -12.18 -2.34
CA ASN A 74 3.27 -12.38 -1.03
C ASN A 74 3.08 -11.04 -0.32
N ILE A 75 1.86 -10.81 0.19
CA ILE A 75 1.51 -9.66 1.02
C ILE A 75 1.17 -10.18 2.41
N TYR A 76 2.03 -9.90 3.38
CA TYR A 76 1.82 -10.31 4.76
C TYR A 76 1.11 -9.22 5.55
N PHE A 77 0.24 -9.63 6.45
CA PHE A 77 -0.44 -8.77 7.40
C PHE A 77 -0.02 -9.19 8.80
N ALA A 78 0.44 -8.24 9.60
CA ALA A 78 0.90 -8.49 10.95
C ALA A 78 0.35 -7.43 11.91
N GLN A 79 0.07 -7.83 13.15
CA GLN A 79 -0.29 -6.92 14.23
C GLN A 79 0.94 -6.65 15.10
N ILE A 80 1.18 -5.39 15.46
CA ILE A 80 2.26 -5.04 16.38
C ILE A 80 1.91 -5.49 17.80
N THR A 81 2.85 -6.18 18.45
CA THR A 81 2.68 -6.74 19.80
C THR A 81 3.74 -6.26 20.79
N SER A 82 4.61 -5.33 20.40
CA SER A 82 5.50 -4.63 21.33
C SER A 82 5.72 -3.18 20.94
N ASP A 83 6.16 -2.38 21.91
CA ASP A 83 6.85 -1.13 21.61
C ASP A 83 8.18 -1.37 20.85
N TYR A 84 8.77 -0.30 20.32
CA TYR A 84 10.07 -0.31 19.66
C TYR A 84 11.17 -0.71 20.66
N PHE A 85 12.11 -1.51 20.19
CA PHE A 85 13.33 -1.85 20.90
C PHE A 85 14.52 -1.93 19.95
N TYR A 86 15.71 -1.83 20.54
CA TYR A 86 16.98 -1.96 19.83
C TYR A 86 17.66 -3.25 20.30
N ASN A 87 17.90 -4.18 19.37
CA ASN A 87 18.43 -5.52 19.65
C ASN A 87 19.93 -5.58 19.38
N ASP A 88 20.73 -5.36 20.43
CA ASP A 88 22.19 -5.34 20.34
C ASP A 88 22.86 -6.71 20.13
N ASN A 89 22.08 -7.80 20.20
CA ASN A 89 22.61 -9.15 20.00
C ASN A 89 22.82 -9.51 18.52
N ILE A 90 22.25 -8.74 17.60
CA ILE A 90 22.35 -8.97 16.16
C ILE A 90 23.61 -8.29 15.64
N PRO A 91 24.41 -8.89 14.74
CA PRO A 91 25.55 -8.23 14.12
C PRO A 91 25.18 -6.87 13.50
N LEU A 92 26.09 -5.89 13.55
CA LEU A 92 25.77 -4.52 13.11
C LEU A 92 25.55 -4.47 11.59
N GLU A 93 26.32 -5.28 10.87
CA GLU A 93 26.31 -5.47 9.43
C GLU A 93 25.00 -6.03 8.87
N ASP A 94 24.22 -6.74 9.70
CA ASP A 94 22.93 -7.25 9.25
C ASP A 94 21.86 -6.16 9.15
N ASP A 95 22.09 -5.05 9.84
CA ASP A 95 21.29 -3.84 9.78
C ASP A 95 19.79 -4.03 10.06
N TYR A 96 19.42 -4.84 11.05
CA TYR A 96 18.00 -4.96 11.48
C TYR A 96 17.83 -4.92 13.00
N ARG A 97 18.72 -4.20 13.71
CA ARG A 97 18.66 -4.06 15.18
C ARG A 97 17.49 -3.22 15.66
N ASN A 98 16.94 -2.33 14.82
CA ASN A 98 15.80 -1.48 15.16
C ASN A 98 14.47 -2.21 14.92
N GLN A 99 13.85 -2.73 15.98
CA GLN A 99 12.82 -3.76 15.87
C GLN A 99 11.51 -3.44 16.61
N ARG A 100 10.45 -4.15 16.20
CA ARG A 100 9.20 -4.35 16.94
C ARG A 100 8.78 -5.81 16.80
N LYS A 101 8.14 -6.38 17.83
CA LYS A 101 7.53 -7.71 17.75
C LYS A 101 6.17 -7.60 17.07
N VAL A 102 5.82 -8.64 16.33
CA VAL A 102 4.54 -8.74 15.65
C VAL A 102 3.94 -10.13 15.77
N LYS A 103 2.63 -10.21 15.59
CA LYS A 103 1.92 -11.46 15.30
C LYS A 103 1.47 -11.42 13.85
N PHE A 104 1.98 -12.34 13.02
CA PHE A 104 1.47 -12.52 11.67
C PHE A 104 0.02 -13.03 11.72
N LEU A 105 -0.86 -12.34 11.00
CA LEU A 105 -2.29 -12.61 10.96
C LEU A 105 -2.67 -13.40 9.72
N ASP A 106 -2.14 -13.01 8.56
CA ASP A 106 -2.49 -13.59 7.27
C ASP A 106 -1.40 -13.34 6.23
N VAL A 107 -1.40 -14.15 5.17
CA VAL A 107 -0.62 -13.95 3.95
C VAL A 107 -1.51 -14.13 2.74
N LYS A 108 -1.46 -13.16 1.82
CA LYS A 108 -2.28 -13.16 0.62
C LYS A 108 -1.44 -12.93 -0.62
N GLN A 109 -1.88 -13.48 -1.75
CA GLN A 109 -1.21 -13.26 -3.02
C GLN A 109 -1.57 -11.90 -3.59
N ARG A 110 -0.58 -11.21 -4.15
CA ARG A 110 -0.73 -9.90 -4.82
C ARG A 110 -1.75 -9.97 -5.96
N LYS A 111 -1.81 -11.08 -6.69
CA LYS A 111 -2.77 -11.27 -7.79
C LYS A 111 -4.24 -11.30 -7.32
N ASP A 112 -4.47 -11.73 -6.08
CA ASP A 112 -5.80 -11.87 -5.48
C ASP A 112 -6.22 -10.58 -4.74
N MET A 113 -5.37 -9.55 -4.75
CA MET A 113 -5.67 -8.24 -4.16
C MET A 113 -6.52 -7.37 -5.10
N PRO A 114 -7.45 -6.58 -4.54
CA PRO A 114 -8.14 -5.52 -5.29
C PRO A 114 -7.16 -4.60 -6.01
N MET A 115 -7.56 -4.04 -7.15
CA MET A 115 -6.67 -3.16 -7.94
C MET A 115 -6.19 -1.95 -7.14
N GLU A 116 -7.06 -1.37 -6.32
CA GLU A 116 -6.71 -0.26 -5.43
C GLU A 116 -5.56 -0.63 -4.49
N MET A 117 -5.64 -1.78 -3.80
CA MET A 117 -4.58 -2.27 -2.92
C MET A 117 -3.28 -2.53 -3.70
N ARG A 118 -3.37 -3.16 -4.87
CA ARG A 118 -2.20 -3.39 -5.74
C ARG A 118 -1.51 -2.09 -6.14
N SER A 119 -2.26 -1.02 -6.38
CA SER A 119 -1.75 0.30 -6.73
C SER A 119 -0.99 0.95 -5.56
N ILE A 120 -1.58 0.92 -4.36
CA ILE A 120 -0.99 1.47 -3.13
C ILE A 120 0.36 0.82 -2.82
N LEU A 121 0.44 -0.51 -3.00
CA LEU A 121 1.65 -1.30 -2.73
C LEU A 121 2.80 -1.09 -3.75
N LYS A 122 2.59 -0.29 -4.81
CA LYS A 122 3.66 0.09 -5.76
C LYS A 122 4.57 1.22 -5.24
N THR A 123 4.16 1.92 -4.17
CA THR A 123 4.93 3.03 -3.60
C THR A 123 6.32 2.57 -3.13
N ARG A 124 7.38 3.36 -3.37
CA ARG A 124 8.77 2.97 -3.04
C ARG A 124 9.19 3.27 -1.59
N HIS A 125 8.26 3.70 -0.74
CA HIS A 125 8.56 4.01 0.66
C HIS A 125 8.91 2.75 1.45
N THR A 126 9.87 2.87 2.38
CA THR A 126 10.16 1.83 3.37
C THR A 126 8.99 1.68 4.34
N SER A 127 8.46 2.81 4.83
CA SER A 127 7.31 2.85 5.73
C SER A 127 6.31 3.91 5.25
N ALA A 128 5.01 3.64 5.31
CA ALA A 128 3.99 4.63 4.94
C ALA A 128 2.70 4.45 5.74
N ARG A 129 1.94 5.54 5.92
CA ARG A 129 0.61 5.48 6.54
C ARG A 129 -0.42 5.02 5.53
N LEU A 130 -1.24 4.05 5.93
CA LEU A 130 -2.32 3.49 5.13
C LEU A 130 -3.69 3.69 5.78
N ASN A 131 -3.81 4.54 6.79
CA ASN A 131 -5.07 4.83 7.49
C ASN A 131 -6.23 5.24 6.56
N LYS A 132 -5.93 5.90 5.44
CA LYS A 132 -6.93 6.27 4.42
C LYS A 132 -7.63 5.03 3.82
N TYR A 133 -6.98 3.86 3.87
CA TYR A 133 -7.44 2.60 3.30
C TYR A 133 -7.83 1.58 4.38
N SER A 134 -8.12 2.04 5.61
CA SER A 134 -8.48 1.18 6.74
C SER A 134 -9.64 0.24 6.43
N GLU A 135 -10.71 0.75 5.83
CA GLU A 135 -11.89 -0.05 5.45
C GLU A 135 -11.53 -1.14 4.43
N LEU A 136 -10.75 -0.81 3.40
CA LEU A 136 -10.29 -1.77 2.40
C LEU A 136 -9.44 -2.87 3.04
N ILE A 137 -8.50 -2.49 3.92
CA ILE A 137 -7.61 -3.44 4.60
C ILE A 137 -8.40 -4.37 5.53
N GLU A 138 -9.37 -3.85 6.27
CA GLU A 138 -10.23 -4.66 7.14
C GLU A 138 -11.10 -5.63 6.34
N LYS A 139 -11.66 -5.22 5.20
CA LYS A 139 -12.38 -6.13 4.29
C LYS A 139 -11.47 -7.25 3.78
N ILE A 140 -10.25 -6.91 3.37
CA ILE A 140 -9.24 -7.89 2.94
C ILE A 140 -8.97 -8.90 4.07
N LEU A 141 -8.69 -8.43 5.29
CA LEU A 141 -8.39 -9.29 6.44
C LEU A 141 -9.55 -10.22 6.81
N LYS A 142 -10.79 -9.76 6.64
CA LYS A 142 -11.99 -10.56 6.93
C LYS A 142 -12.43 -11.46 5.78
N ASN A 143 -11.75 -11.42 4.63
CA ASN A 143 -12.17 -12.09 3.40
C ASN A 143 -13.58 -11.69 2.95
N GLU A 144 -13.97 -10.44 3.19
CA GLU A 144 -15.24 -9.90 2.71
C GLU A 144 -15.18 -9.65 1.20
N GLU A 145 -16.32 -9.74 0.52
CA GLU A 145 -16.41 -9.33 -0.88
C GLU A 145 -16.09 -7.83 -1.00
N ILE A 146 -15.11 -7.52 -1.85
CA ILE A 146 -14.69 -6.16 -2.13
C ILE A 146 -15.28 -5.82 -3.50
N GLU A 147 -16.33 -5.00 -3.49
CA GLU A 147 -16.83 -4.37 -4.70
C GLU A 147 -15.69 -3.54 -5.31
N ASP A 148 -15.07 -4.04 -6.38
CA ASP A 148 -14.02 -3.33 -7.09
C ASP A 148 -14.64 -2.13 -7.84
N ASN A 149 -14.78 -1.03 -7.11
CA ASN A 149 -15.25 0.27 -7.61
C ASN A 149 -14.12 1.07 -8.28
N SER A 150 -12.92 0.49 -8.47
CA SER A 150 -11.82 1.16 -9.16
C SER A 150 -12.12 1.28 -10.66
N ASN A 151 -12.72 2.40 -11.06
CA ASN A 151 -12.97 2.85 -12.44
C ASN A 151 -13.13 1.71 -13.46
N LYS A 152 -14.16 0.87 -13.29
CA LYS A 152 -14.63 -0.01 -14.38
C LYS A 152 -14.91 0.79 -15.64
N PHE A 153 -15.19 2.08 -15.50
CA PHE A 153 -15.53 2.98 -16.58
C PHE A 153 -14.51 4.11 -16.74
N GLU A 154 -14.39 4.63 -17.95
CA GLU A 154 -13.66 5.83 -18.32
C GLU A 154 -14.62 6.82 -19.00
N THR A 155 -14.43 8.12 -18.76
CA THR A 155 -15.23 9.19 -19.39
C THR A 155 -14.42 9.84 -20.51
N ILE A 156 -14.98 9.81 -21.72
CA ILE A 156 -14.42 10.44 -22.92
C ILE A 156 -15.24 11.69 -23.23
N THR A 157 -14.56 12.81 -23.46
CA THR A 157 -15.19 14.07 -23.89
C THR A 157 -14.95 14.29 -25.38
N LEU A 158 -16.03 14.36 -26.15
CA LEU A 158 -16.03 14.50 -27.60
C LEU A 158 -16.58 15.88 -28.00
N PRO A 159 -15.76 16.76 -28.60
CA PRO A 159 -16.25 18.01 -29.18
C PRO A 159 -16.95 17.71 -30.51
N LEU A 160 -18.28 17.81 -30.57
CA LEU A 160 -19.03 17.52 -31.81
C LEU A 160 -19.01 18.67 -32.83
N ARG A 161 -18.86 19.92 -32.37
CA ARG A 161 -18.84 21.12 -33.22
C ARG A 161 -17.83 22.14 -32.67
N PRO A 162 -17.06 22.84 -33.53
CA PRO A 162 -16.16 23.89 -33.08
C PRO A 162 -16.91 24.98 -32.30
N GLY A 163 -16.44 25.29 -31.09
CA GLY A 163 -17.00 26.36 -30.25
C GLY A 163 -18.37 26.08 -29.60
N LYS A 164 -18.83 24.83 -29.59
CA LYS A 164 -20.10 24.42 -28.93
C LYS A 164 -19.89 23.36 -27.85
N GLU A 165 -20.98 23.00 -27.16
CA GLU A 165 -21.03 22.00 -26.11
C GLU A 165 -20.39 20.66 -26.54
N SER A 166 -19.66 20.05 -25.60
CA SER A 166 -19.05 18.73 -25.77
C SER A 166 -19.95 17.65 -25.22
N VAL A 167 -19.88 16.45 -25.80
CA VAL A 167 -20.57 15.26 -25.29
C VAL A 167 -19.61 14.50 -24.41
N THR A 168 -20.06 14.10 -23.23
CA THR A 168 -19.33 13.17 -22.36
C THR A 168 -19.95 11.78 -22.49
N ILE A 169 -19.11 10.77 -22.71
CA ILE A 169 -19.53 9.36 -22.77
C ILE A 169 -18.73 8.59 -21.74
N THR A 170 -19.41 7.87 -20.87
CA THR A 170 -18.78 6.98 -19.88
C THR A 170 -18.91 5.54 -20.36
N ILE A 171 -17.78 4.86 -20.59
CA ILE A 171 -17.72 3.49 -21.14
C ILE A 171 -16.86 2.56 -20.27
N PRO A 172 -17.09 1.24 -20.26
CA PRO A 172 -16.20 0.30 -19.61
C PRO A 172 -14.76 0.39 -20.15
N ARG A 173 -13.75 0.24 -19.28
CA ARG A 173 -12.33 0.25 -19.68
C ARG A 173 -11.91 -1.01 -20.44
N ASP A 174 -12.67 -2.09 -20.29
CA ASP A 174 -12.49 -3.37 -20.96
C ASP A 174 -13.38 -3.53 -22.20
N LEU A 175 -13.95 -2.43 -22.71
CA LEU A 175 -14.80 -2.42 -23.90
C LEU A 175 -14.11 -3.12 -25.08
N THR A 176 -14.73 -4.18 -25.59
CA THR A 176 -14.21 -4.93 -26.74
C THR A 176 -14.53 -4.23 -28.07
N LYS A 177 -13.84 -4.63 -29.15
CA LYS A 177 -14.13 -4.12 -30.51
C LYS A 177 -15.58 -4.35 -30.93
N GLN A 178 -16.12 -5.53 -30.63
CA GLN A 178 -17.50 -5.89 -30.98
C GLN A 178 -18.52 -5.03 -30.23
N GLU A 179 -18.26 -4.74 -28.95
CA GLU A 179 -19.12 -3.84 -28.16
C GLU A 179 -19.01 -2.39 -28.61
N ALA A 180 -17.80 -1.93 -28.99
CA ALA A 180 -17.60 -0.60 -29.56
C ALA A 180 -18.35 -0.41 -30.89
N GLU A 181 -18.34 -1.42 -31.77
CA GLU A 181 -19.12 -1.41 -33.01
C GLU A 181 -20.63 -1.37 -32.73
N ARG A 182 -21.10 -2.16 -31.75
CA ARG A 182 -22.50 -2.14 -31.33
C ARG A 182 -22.91 -0.77 -30.78
N LEU A 183 -22.06 -0.15 -29.94
CA LEU A 183 -22.28 1.20 -29.42
C LEU A 183 -22.36 2.23 -30.56
N SER A 184 -21.46 2.16 -31.53
CA SER A 184 -21.47 3.03 -32.71
C SER A 184 -22.78 2.93 -33.49
N ASN A 185 -23.29 1.71 -33.69
CA ASN A 185 -24.55 1.49 -34.40
C ASN A 185 -25.75 2.05 -33.65
N ILE A 186 -25.79 1.94 -32.31
CA ILE A 186 -26.85 2.55 -31.50
C ILE A 186 -26.83 4.07 -31.66
N ILE A 187 -25.66 4.70 -31.60
CA ILE A 187 -25.53 6.15 -31.79
C ILE A 187 -26.09 6.57 -33.15
N LYS A 188 -25.82 5.82 -34.22
CA LYS A 188 -26.35 6.10 -35.57
C LYS A 188 -27.88 6.01 -35.67
N THR A 189 -28.54 5.30 -34.75
CA THR A 189 -30.00 5.17 -34.71
C THR A 189 -30.69 6.22 -33.84
N LEU A 190 -29.91 7.09 -33.17
CA LEU A 190 -30.49 8.18 -32.39
C LEU A 190 -31.18 9.18 -33.31
N TYR A 191 -32.24 9.81 -32.79
CA TYR A 191 -33.03 10.75 -33.57
C TYR A 191 -32.22 12.04 -33.81
N PHE A 192 -31.77 12.24 -35.05
CA PHE A 192 -31.09 13.46 -35.45
C PHE A 192 -32.11 14.43 -36.08
N LYS A 193 -32.02 15.71 -35.72
CA LYS A 193 -32.65 16.77 -36.52
C LYS A 193 -31.70 17.09 -37.66
N ASP A 194 -32.11 16.80 -38.88
CA ASP A 194 -31.40 17.23 -40.10
C ASP A 194 -31.30 18.76 -40.18
#